data_AF-A0A954JP75-F1
#
_entry.id   AF-A0A954JP75-F1
#
_cell.length_a   1.000
_cell.length_b   1.000
_cell.length_c   1.000
_cell.angle_alpha   90.00
_cell.angle_beta   90.00
_cell.angle_gamma   90.00
#
_symmetry.space_group_name_H-M   'P 1'
#
loop_
_entity.id
_entity.type
_entity.pdbx_description
1 polymer ?
#
loop_
_entity_poly.entity_id
_entity_poly.type
_entity_poly.pdbx_seq_one_letter_code
_entity_poly.pdbx_strand_id
1 'polypeptide(L)'
;MNLDYVLLKIDVERDLHGAEVALRLRGTDQGGIPWITITDAQGTQLTNADRPTDQGPSNIGCPVSEQERAWFMQMIRSTRQHMTEGQVGVIEKELAAYAKTIQN
;
A
#
# COMPACT_ATOMS: atom_id res chain seq x y z
N MET A 1 -7.44 -0.36 18.30
CA MET A 1 -8.55 0.19 17.50
C MET A 1 -7.94 0.90 16.30
N ASN A 2 -8.36 0.54 15.08
CA ASN A 2 -7.94 1.23 13.86
C ASN A 2 -8.40 2.68 13.92
N LEU A 3 -7.45 3.61 14.04
CA LEU A 3 -7.77 5.04 14.12
C LEU A 3 -8.12 5.63 12.74
N ASP A 4 -7.42 5.19 11.69
CA ASP A 4 -7.51 5.84 10.38
C ASP A 4 -7.91 4.93 9.22
N TYR A 5 -7.64 3.62 9.31
CA TYR A 5 -7.77 2.73 8.15
C TYR A 5 -8.76 1.60 8.39
N VAL A 6 -9.58 1.32 7.39
CA VAL A 6 -10.30 0.05 7.27
C VAL A 6 -9.51 -0.82 6.29
N LEU A 7 -8.97 -1.93 6.79
CA LEU A 7 -8.19 -2.87 5.98
C LEU A 7 -9.15 -3.79 5.22
N LEU A 8 -9.21 -3.63 3.90
CA LEU A 8 -9.92 -4.53 3.00
C LEU A 8 -8.91 -5.32 2.17
N LYS A 9 -9.04 -6.65 2.20
CA LYS A 9 -8.33 -7.54 1.30
C LYS A 9 -9.29 -8.02 0.23
N ILE A 10 -8.85 -7.94 -1.02
CA ILE A 10 -9.58 -8.43 -2.18
C ILE A 10 -8.69 -9.47 -2.85
N ASP A 11 -9.19 -10.69 -2.95
CA ASP A 11 -8.62 -11.72 -3.80
C ASP A 11 -9.24 -11.58 -5.19
N VAL A 12 -8.41 -11.20 -6.17
CA VAL A 12 -8.88 -10.92 -7.54
C VAL A 12 -9.46 -12.13 -8.26
N GLU A 13 -9.16 -13.35 -7.77
CA GLU A 13 -9.65 -14.59 -8.37
C GLU A 13 -10.84 -15.18 -7.60
N ARG A 14 -10.93 -14.95 -6.29
CA ARG A 14 -11.89 -15.64 -5.41
C ARG A 14 -13.06 -14.78 -4.96
N ASP A 15 -12.86 -13.48 -4.82
CA ASP A 15 -13.93 -12.59 -4.38
C ASP A 15 -14.82 -12.21 -5.54
N LEU A 16 -16.14 -12.15 -5.28
CA LEU A 16 -17.11 -11.71 -6.27
C LEU A 16 -16.76 -10.28 -6.74
N HIS A 17 -16.55 -10.14 -8.05
CA HIS A 17 -16.09 -8.91 -8.71
C HIS A 17 -14.67 -8.43 -8.33
N GLY A 18 -13.82 -9.30 -7.77
CA GLY A 18 -12.48 -8.93 -7.31
C GLY A 18 -11.59 -8.35 -8.43
N ALA A 19 -11.57 -9.01 -9.59
CA ALA A 19 -10.82 -8.56 -10.76
C ALA A 19 -11.33 -7.20 -11.29
N GLU A 20 -12.65 -7.00 -11.35
CA GLU A 20 -13.27 -5.75 -11.82
C GLU A 20 -12.97 -4.59 -10.87
N VAL A 21 -12.95 -4.83 -9.56
CA VAL A 21 -12.56 -3.81 -8.57
C VAL A 21 -11.08 -3.46 -8.71
N ALA A 22 -10.19 -4.45 -8.85
CA ALA A 22 -8.76 -4.21 -9.06
C ALA A 22 -8.49 -3.42 -10.34
N LEU A 23 -9.12 -3.80 -11.46
CA LEU A 23 -9.01 -3.10 -12.74
C LEU A 23 -9.51 -1.65 -12.63
N ARG A 24 -10.65 -1.42 -11.97
CA ARG A 24 -11.19 -0.07 -11.76
C ARG A 24 -10.26 0.83 -10.94
N LEU A 25 -9.62 0.28 -9.90
CA LEU A 25 -8.77 1.05 -8.98
C LEU A 25 -7.36 1.28 -9.51
N ARG A 26 -6.77 0.31 -10.21
CA ARG A 26 -5.41 0.41 -10.75
C ARG A 26 -5.37 0.95 -12.17
N GLY A 27 -6.45 0.76 -12.94
CA GLY A 27 -6.53 1.10 -14.36
C GLY A 27 -5.86 0.08 -15.29
N THR A 28 -5.32 -1.01 -14.75
CA THR A 28 -4.66 -2.09 -15.49
C THR A 28 -4.77 -3.41 -14.72
N ASP A 29 -4.81 -4.52 -15.44
CA ASP A 29 -4.71 -5.88 -14.91
C ASP A 29 -3.25 -6.37 -14.84
N GLN A 30 -2.30 -5.57 -15.32
CA GLN A 30 -0.87 -5.88 -15.31
C GLN A 30 -0.19 -5.46 -14.01
N GLY A 31 0.92 -6.13 -13.71
CA GLY A 31 1.78 -5.86 -12.55
C GLY A 31 1.63 -6.89 -11.43
N GLY A 32 2.58 -6.89 -10.49
CA GLY A 32 2.59 -7.86 -9.39
C GLY A 32 1.45 -7.67 -8.39
N ILE A 33 1.10 -8.75 -7.69
CA ILE A 33 0.30 -8.75 -6.45
C ILE A 33 1.17 -9.21 -5.26
N PRO A 34 0.90 -8.79 -4.02
CA PRO A 34 -0.16 -7.86 -3.61
C PRO A 34 0.04 -6.45 -4.17
N TRP A 35 -1.04 -5.70 -4.35
CA TRP A 35 -1.04 -4.28 -4.69
C TRP A 35 -1.95 -3.54 -3.71
N ILE A 36 -1.55 -2.33 -3.30
CA ILE A 36 -2.21 -1.59 -2.22
C ILE A 36 -2.63 -0.22 -2.74
N THR A 37 -3.83 0.21 -2.38
CA THR A 37 -4.30 1.58 -2.56
C THR A 37 -5.03 2.07 -1.32
N ILE A 38 -4.97 3.38 -1.07
CA ILE A 38 -5.72 4.04 -0.02
C ILE A 38 -6.70 4.99 -0.71
N THR A 39 -7.97 4.87 -0.34
CA THR A 39 -9.04 5.74 -0.83
C THR A 39 -9.59 6.61 0.30
N ASP A 40 -10.30 7.67 -0.05
CA ASP A 40 -11.21 8.34 0.87
C ASP A 40 -12.51 7.53 1.08
N ALA A 41 -13.44 8.11 1.84
CA ALA A 41 -14.74 7.50 2.14
C ALA A 41 -15.67 7.40 0.94
N GLN A 42 -15.40 8.12 -0.15
CA GLN A 42 -16.15 8.08 -1.40
C GLN A 42 -15.55 7.08 -2.40
N GLY A 43 -14.42 6.45 -2.05
CA GLY A 43 -13.71 5.53 -2.91
C GLY A 43 -12.80 6.22 -3.93
N THR A 44 -12.55 7.53 -3.78
CA THR A 44 -11.54 8.24 -4.58
C THR A 44 -10.15 7.86 -4.09
N GLN A 45 -9.30 7.42 -5.01
CA GLN A 45 -7.92 7.04 -4.70
C GLN A 45 -7.09 8.26 -4.27
N LEU A 46 -6.50 8.18 -3.08
CA LEU A 46 -5.58 9.18 -2.54
C LEU A 46 -4.13 8.84 -2.89
N THR A 47 -3.78 7.56 -2.86
CA THR A 47 -2.44 7.06 -3.22
C THR A 47 -2.48 5.55 -3.53
N ASN A 48 -1.42 5.02 -4.15
CA ASN A 48 -1.26 3.60 -4.43
C ASN A 48 0.20 3.12 -4.34
N ALA A 49 0.38 1.81 -4.48
CA ALA A 49 1.66 1.12 -4.35
C ALA A 49 2.55 1.20 -5.61
N ASP A 50 2.13 1.83 -6.69
CA ASP A 50 2.97 2.02 -7.87
C ASP A 50 3.88 3.25 -7.68
N ARG A 51 5.06 3.02 -7.09
CA ARG A 51 6.06 4.07 -6.82
C ARG A 51 6.66 4.59 -8.13
N PRO A 52 6.83 5.91 -8.30
CA PRO A 52 7.54 6.46 -9.46
C PRO A 52 9.00 5.99 -9.54
N THR A 53 9.44 5.60 -10.74
CA THR A 53 10.84 5.28 -11.06
C THR A 53 11.19 5.80 -12.46
N ASP A 54 12.48 5.82 -12.82
CA ASP A 54 12.94 6.22 -14.15
C ASP A 54 12.42 5.32 -15.29
N GLN A 55 12.00 4.09 -14.95
CA GLN A 55 11.45 3.11 -15.89
C GLN A 55 9.91 3.08 -15.89
N GLY A 56 9.28 4.05 -15.22
CA GLY A 56 7.84 4.10 -14.99
C GLY A 56 7.44 3.60 -13.59
N PRO A 57 6.15 3.65 -13.25
CA PRO A 57 5.66 3.22 -11.95
C PRO A 57 5.93 1.74 -11.68
N SER A 58 6.36 1.40 -10.46
CA SER A 58 6.66 0.03 -10.06
C SER A 58 5.97 -0.32 -8.73
N ASN A 59 5.32 -1.48 -8.68
CA ASN A 59 4.58 -1.92 -7.51
C ASN A 59 5.49 -2.25 -6.32
N ILE A 60 5.18 -1.68 -5.16
CA ILE A 60 5.90 -1.88 -3.90
C ILE A 60 5.13 -2.76 -2.90
N GLY A 61 4.19 -3.59 -3.35
CA GLY A 61 3.25 -4.31 -2.48
C GLY A 61 3.88 -5.22 -1.41
N CYS A 62 5.16 -5.56 -1.54
CA CYS A 62 5.99 -6.11 -0.47
C CYS A 62 7.20 -5.19 -0.26
N PRO A 63 7.10 -4.14 0.58
CA PRO A 63 8.15 -3.14 0.67
C PRO A 63 9.37 -3.69 1.41
N VAL A 64 10.46 -3.97 0.69
CA VAL A 64 11.70 -4.52 1.25
C VAL A 64 12.86 -3.54 1.11
N SER A 65 13.06 -2.96 -0.07
CA SER A 65 14.11 -1.96 -0.30
C SER A 65 13.83 -0.66 0.47
N GLU A 66 14.86 0.16 0.67
CA GLU A 66 14.70 1.45 1.34
C GLU A 66 13.72 2.36 0.61
N GLN A 67 13.77 2.39 -0.73
CA GLN A 67 12.89 3.24 -1.55
C GLN A 67 11.44 2.77 -1.51
N GLU A 68 11.20 1.45 -1.50
CA GLU A 68 9.86 0.89 -1.33
C GLU A 68 9.29 1.23 0.05
N ARG A 69 10.07 1.04 1.11
CA ARG A 69 9.64 1.38 2.47
C ARG A 69 9.36 2.87 2.62
N ALA A 70 10.21 3.72 2.06
CA ALA A 70 10.01 5.17 2.07
C ALA A 70 8.69 5.57 1.37
N TRP A 71 8.39 4.97 0.21
CA TRP A 71 7.13 5.22 -0.48
C TRP A 71 5.92 4.74 0.33
N PHE A 72 5.99 3.55 0.92
CA PHE A 72 4.92 3.05 1.79
C PHE A 72 4.67 4.00 2.98
N MET A 73 5.74 4.49 3.62
CA MET A 73 5.62 5.46 4.71
C MET A 73 5.08 6.81 4.23
N GLN A 74 5.42 7.26 3.02
CA GLN A 74 4.82 8.45 2.42
C GLN A 74 3.31 8.27 2.23
N MET A 75 2.85 7.11 1.74
CA MET A 75 1.43 6.80 1.61
C MET A 75 0.70 6.93 2.95
N ILE A 76 1.25 6.35 4.02
CA ILE A 76 0.66 6.42 5.37
C ILE A 76 0.66 7.86 5.90
N ARG A 77 1.76 8.59 5.74
CA ARG A 77 1.91 9.95 6.27
C ARG A 77 1.01 10.96 5.56
N SER A 78 0.77 10.79 4.26
CA SER A 78 -0.09 11.70 3.48
C SER A 78 -1.58 11.43 3.64
N THR A 79 -1.97 10.22 4.08
CA THR A 79 -3.39 9.82 4.15
C THR A 79 -3.94 9.59 5.55
N ARG A 80 -3.06 9.44 6.56
CA ARG A 80 -3.51 9.37 7.96
C ARG A 80 -4.29 10.63 8.36
N GLN A 81 -5.19 10.48 9.33
CA GLN A 81 -6.02 11.57 9.83
C GLN A 81 -5.80 11.81 11.33
N HIS A 82 -5.72 10.74 12.13
CA HIS A 82 -5.68 10.80 13.59
C HIS A 82 -4.43 10.14 14.18
N MET A 83 -3.78 9.23 13.46
CA MET A 83 -2.57 8.58 13.94
C MET A 83 -1.47 9.60 14.24
N THR A 84 -0.91 9.54 15.45
CA THR A 84 0.23 10.37 15.86
C THR A 84 1.53 9.92 15.18
N GLU A 85 2.54 10.79 15.17
CA GLU A 85 3.89 10.43 14.69
C GLU A 85 4.48 9.21 15.41
N GLY A 86 4.24 9.07 16.72
CA GLY A 86 4.71 7.92 17.49
C GLY A 86 4.09 6.60 17.00
N GLN A 87 2.80 6.62 16.64
CA GLN A 87 2.12 5.44 16.10
C GLN A 87 2.55 5.11 14.67
N VAL A 88 2.76 6.14 13.82
CA VAL A 88 3.35 5.94 12.49
C VAL A 88 4.77 5.35 12.59
N GLY A 89 5.55 5.79 13.58
CA GLY A 89 6.89 5.26 13.86
C GLY A 89 6.90 3.79 14.30
N VAL A 90 5.79 3.23 14.78
CA VAL A 90 5.68 1.78 15.02
C VAL A 90 5.65 1.02 13.70
N ILE A 91 4.84 1.48 12.74
CA ILE A 91 4.75 0.87 11.39
C ILE A 91 6.13 0.89 10.72
N GLU A 92 6.84 2.00 10.79
CA GLU A 92 8.18 2.15 10.21
C GLU A 92 9.18 1.14 10.78
N LYS A 93 9.15 0.93 12.10
CA LYS A 93 10.01 -0.05 12.79
C LYS A 93 9.67 -1.49 12.40
N GLU A 94 8.38 -1.82 12.34
CA GLU A 94 7.93 -3.17 11.94
C GLU A 94 8.31 -3.47 10.49
N LEU A 95 8.16 -2.50 9.60
CA LEU A 95 8.54 -2.64 8.19
C LEU A 95 10.06 -2.85 8.03
N ALA A 96 10.87 -2.10 8.79
CA ALA A 96 12.32 -2.28 8.81
C ALA A 96 12.73 -3.65 9.41
N ALA A 97 12.02 -4.14 10.43
CA ALA A 97 12.26 -5.45 11.02
C ALA A 97 11.91 -6.58 10.04
N TYR A 98 10.78 -6.48 9.34
CA TYR A 98 10.38 -7.45 8.33
C TYR A 98 11.38 -7.51 7.17
N ALA A 99 11.83 -6.37 6.65
CA ALA A 99 12.81 -6.34 5.57
C ALA A 99 14.10 -7.12 5.91
N LYS A 100 14.56 -7.05 7.17
CA LYS A 100 15.70 -7.84 7.64
C LYS A 100 15.44 -9.35 7.58
N THR A 101 14.21 -9.82 7.76
CA THR A 101 13.89 -11.25 7.69
C THR A 101 13.93 -11.82 6.28
N ILE A 102 13.78 -10.97 5.25
CA ILE A 102 13.78 -11.37 3.84
C ILE A 102 15.19 -11.30 3.24
N GLN A 103 16.04 -10.42 3.77
CA GLN A 103 17.40 -10.17 3.26
C GLN A 103 18.48 -11.06 3.91
N ASN A 104 18.10 -11.95 4.83
CA ASN A 104 18.99 -12.89 5.53
C ASN A 104 19.12 -14.23 4.80
#